data_AF-A0AAW9Q404-F1
#
_entry.id   AF-A0AAW9Q404-F1
#
_cell.length_a   1.000
_cell.length_b   1.000
_cell.length_c   1.000
_cell.angle_alpha   90.00
_cell.angle_beta   90.00
_cell.angle_gamma   90.00
#
_symmetry.space_group_name_H-M   'P 1'
#
loop_
_entity.id
_entity.type
_entity.pdbx_description
1 polymer ?
#
loop_
_entity_poly.entity_id
_entity_poly.type
_entity_poly.pdbx_seq_one_letter_code
_entity_poly.pdbx_strand_id
1 'polypeptide(L)'
;MNKLNRKLATTLGLGWLGFGIVGGAIAFALPPSQITVLIDRSFCPQDKWQKISQNYDELYQQHQNRDLQIKQVIVFGDLGQDVLSGVPAPDVVRSLNTYGRFNLERQKQLQSTYPQAKLLTCQAP
;
A
#
# COMPACT_ATOMS: atom_id res chain seq x y z
N MET A 1 -15.67 50.10 25.11
CA MET A 1 -15.72 49.27 23.89
C MET A 1 -14.87 47.98 23.95
N ASN A 2 -14.00 47.76 24.96
CA ASN A 2 -13.10 46.59 25.03
C ASN A 2 -13.76 45.24 25.41
N LYS A 3 -14.97 45.23 26.00
CA LYS A 3 -15.63 43.99 26.45
C LYS A 3 -16.28 43.20 25.31
N LEU A 4 -16.71 43.87 24.23
CA LEU A 4 -17.36 43.23 23.09
C LEU A 4 -16.36 42.43 22.25
N ASN A 5 -15.20 43.02 21.94
CA ASN A 5 -14.11 42.36 21.20
C ASN A 5 -13.58 41.11 21.93
N ARG A 6 -13.52 41.15 23.26
CA ARG A 6 -13.04 40.03 24.07
C ARG A 6 -14.00 38.84 24.03
N LYS A 7 -15.32 39.08 24.11
CA LYS A 7 -16.35 38.03 23.98
C LYS A 7 -16.40 37.46 22.56
N LEU A 8 -16.31 38.30 21.54
CA LEU A 8 -16.28 37.83 20.14
C LEU A 8 -15.06 36.93 19.89
N ALA A 9 -13.88 37.36 20.35
CA ALA A 9 -12.64 36.59 20.23
C ALA A 9 -12.68 35.26 21.00
N THR A 10 -13.33 35.22 22.17
CA THR A 10 -13.48 33.95 22.91
C THR A 10 -14.43 32.99 22.20
N THR A 11 -15.56 33.46 21.69
CA THR A 11 -16.50 32.61 20.95
C THR A 11 -15.92 32.10 19.62
N LEU A 12 -15.22 32.97 18.88
CA LEU A 12 -14.51 32.58 17.65
C LEU A 12 -13.35 31.61 17.93
N GLY A 13 -12.59 31.85 19.00
CA GLY A 13 -11.52 30.95 19.43
C GLY A 13 -12.02 29.58 19.88
N LEU A 14 -13.12 29.53 20.64
CA LEU A 14 -13.79 28.29 21.04
C LEU A 14 -14.36 27.52 19.86
N GLY A 15 -14.93 28.21 18.87
CA GLY A 15 -15.41 27.59 17.63
C GLY A 15 -14.27 26.95 16.82
N TRP A 16 -13.14 27.65 16.69
CA TRP A 16 -11.94 27.11 16.03
C TRP A 16 -11.29 25.96 16.81
N LEU A 17 -11.27 26.02 18.14
CA LEU A 17 -10.80 24.92 18.99
C LEU A 17 -11.67 23.66 18.82
N GLY A 18 -12.99 23.82 18.83
CA GLY A 18 -13.91 22.71 18.58
C GLY A 18 -13.69 22.08 17.20
N PHE A 19 -13.52 22.90 16.16
CA PHE A 19 -13.26 22.42 14.80
C PHE A 19 -11.89 21.72 14.67
N GLY A 20 -10.86 22.26 15.32
CA GLY A 20 -9.51 21.67 15.34
C GLY A 20 -9.46 20.33 16.07
N ILE A 21 -10.20 20.17 17.18
CA ILE A 21 -10.28 18.91 17.93
C ILE A 21 -10.98 17.83 17.09
N VAL A 22 -12.12 18.16 16.46
CA VAL A 22 -12.86 17.20 15.63
C VAL A 22 -12.06 16.83 14.37
N GLY A 23 -11.47 17.80 13.68
CA GLY A 23 -10.62 17.54 12.51
C GLY A 23 -9.38 16.71 12.84
N GLY A 24 -8.73 16.98 13.99
CA GLY A 24 -7.60 16.20 14.48
C GLY A 24 -7.97 14.76 14.85
N ALA A 25 -9.14 14.56 15.45
CA ALA A 25 -9.62 13.23 15.81
C ALA A 25 -9.87 12.33 14.58
N ILE A 26 -10.39 12.88 13.48
CA ILE A 26 -10.64 12.13 12.24
C ILE A 26 -9.32 11.67 11.60
N ALA A 27 -8.30 12.53 11.56
CA ALA A 27 -6.99 12.19 11.02
C ALA A 27 -6.26 11.09 11.81
N PHE A 28 -6.50 11.01 13.13
CA PHE A 28 -5.93 9.96 13.99
C PHE A 28 -6.71 8.64 13.95
N ALA A 29 -8.03 8.69 13.71
CA ALA A 29 -8.88 7.50 13.78
C ALA A 29 -8.78 6.58 12.55
N LEU A 30 -8.30 7.09 11.40
CA LEU A 30 -8.25 6.35 10.13
C LEU A 30 -6.83 6.36 9.56
N PRO A 31 -5.88 5.61 10.14
CA PRO A 31 -4.56 5.42 9.53
C PRO A 31 -4.71 4.76 8.14
N PRO A 32 -3.80 5.05 7.20
CA PRO A 32 -3.85 4.48 5.86
C PRO A 32 -3.75 2.95 5.92
N SER A 33 -4.51 2.29 5.05
CA SER A 33 -4.53 0.82 4.99
C SER A 33 -3.13 0.26 4.71
N GLN A 34 -2.63 -0.60 5.60
CA GLN A 34 -1.34 -1.26 5.43
C GLN A 34 -1.49 -2.56 4.66
N ILE A 35 -0.70 -2.74 3.60
CA ILE A 35 -0.75 -3.93 2.76
C ILE A 35 0.63 -4.54 2.60
N THR A 36 0.66 -5.86 2.38
CA THR A 36 1.84 -6.57 1.85
C THR A 36 1.59 -6.83 0.38
N VAL A 37 2.56 -6.56 -0.49
CA VAL A 37 2.45 -6.93 -1.91
C VAL A 37 3.13 -8.28 -2.11
N LEU A 38 2.40 -9.25 -2.63
CA LEU A 38 2.92 -10.55 -3.02
C LEU A 38 3.02 -10.58 -4.53
N ILE A 39 4.23 -10.75 -5.06
CA ILE A 39 4.49 -10.78 -6.50
C ILE A 39 4.95 -12.19 -6.87
N ASP A 40 4.17 -12.86 -7.69
CA ASP A 40 4.61 -14.12 -8.28
C ASP A 40 5.60 -13.84 -9.41
N ARG A 41 6.81 -14.39 -9.29
CA ARG A 41 7.89 -14.28 -10.28
C ARG A 41 8.04 -15.54 -11.13
N SER A 42 7.08 -16.46 -11.09
CA SER A 42 7.03 -17.61 -11.99
C SER A 42 7.08 -17.17 -13.47
N PHE A 43 7.44 -18.07 -14.38
CA PHE A 43 7.56 -17.74 -15.79
C PHE A 43 6.31 -17.01 -16.31
N CYS A 44 6.53 -15.82 -16.88
CA CYS A 44 5.46 -14.96 -17.33
C CYS A 44 5.81 -14.28 -18.67
N PRO A 45 4.92 -14.37 -19.67
CA PRO A 45 5.05 -13.61 -20.91
C PRO A 45 5.19 -12.11 -20.66
N GLN A 46 5.98 -11.42 -21.50
CA GLN A 46 6.33 -10.01 -21.31
C GLN A 46 5.10 -9.09 -21.25
N ASP A 47 4.07 -9.34 -22.06
CA ASP A 47 2.82 -8.58 -22.08
C ASP A 47 2.05 -8.70 -20.75
N LYS A 48 2.00 -9.90 -20.17
CA LYS A 48 1.38 -10.13 -18.86
C LYS A 48 2.22 -9.54 -17.73
N TRP A 49 3.54 -9.67 -17.81
CA TRP A 49 4.45 -9.09 -16.83
C TRP A 49 4.35 -7.56 -16.82
N GLN A 50 4.21 -6.94 -17.98
CA GLN A 50 4.01 -5.50 -18.09
C GLN A 50 2.75 -5.05 -17.34
N LYS A 51 1.64 -5.78 -17.45
CA LYS A 51 0.42 -5.50 -16.67
C LYS A 51 0.63 -5.64 -15.17
N ILE A 52 1.38 -6.65 -14.72
CA ILE A 52 1.75 -6.78 -13.29
C ILE A 52 2.57 -5.57 -12.82
N SER A 53 3.57 -5.18 -13.60
CA SER A 53 4.40 -4.03 -13.27
C SER A 53 3.61 -2.72 -13.23
N GLN A 54 2.59 -2.57 -14.08
CA GLN A 54 1.66 -1.43 -14.07
C GLN A 54 0.78 -1.45 -12.81
N ASN A 55 0.20 -2.60 -12.46
CA ASN A 55 -0.59 -2.74 -11.23
C ASN A 55 0.27 -2.43 -9.98
N TYR A 56 1.54 -2.82 -10.00
CA TYR A 56 2.48 -2.45 -8.93
C TYR A 56 2.74 -0.94 -8.88
N ASP A 57 2.94 -0.30 -10.04
CA ASP A 57 3.13 1.15 -10.15
C ASP A 57 1.92 1.91 -9.57
N GLU A 58 0.69 1.49 -9.87
CA GLU A 58 -0.52 2.06 -9.28
C GLU A 58 -0.52 1.98 -7.74
N LEU A 59 -0.17 0.82 -7.17
CA LEU A 59 -0.05 0.65 -5.72
C LEU A 59 1.08 1.51 -5.14
N TYR A 60 2.18 1.67 -5.87
CA TYR A 60 3.30 2.52 -5.47
C TYR A 60 2.90 4.00 -5.46
N GLN A 61 2.15 4.47 -6.45
CA GLN A 61 1.61 5.84 -6.47
C GLN A 61 0.65 6.07 -5.29
N GLN A 62 -0.26 5.13 -5.01
CA GLN A 62 -1.13 5.19 -3.84
C GLN A 62 -0.33 5.20 -2.53
N HIS A 63 0.81 4.50 -2.49
CA HIS A 63 1.74 4.55 -1.36
C HIS A 63 2.36 5.93 -1.19
N GLN A 64 2.82 6.57 -2.28
CA GLN A 64 3.38 7.91 -2.27
C GLN A 64 2.35 8.97 -1.84
N ASN A 65 1.11 8.82 -2.30
CA ASN A 65 0.00 9.72 -1.97
C ASN A 65 -0.56 9.51 -0.56
N ARG A 66 -0.07 8.50 0.17
CA ARG A 66 -0.53 8.10 1.52
C ARG A 66 -1.98 7.59 1.57
N ASP A 67 -2.53 7.18 0.42
CA ASP A 67 -3.85 6.52 0.36
C ASP A 67 -3.75 5.07 0.90
N LEU A 68 -2.59 4.45 0.71
CA LEU A 68 -2.23 3.15 1.30
C LEU A 68 -0.79 3.14 1.77
N GLN A 69 -0.42 2.15 2.56
CA GLN A 69 0.96 1.94 2.99
C GLN A 69 1.42 0.54 2.60
N ILE A 70 2.36 0.45 1.66
CA ILE A 70 3.04 -0.82 1.37
C ILE A 70 4.03 -1.07 2.50
N LYS A 71 3.78 -2.11 3.30
CA LYS A 71 4.66 -2.49 4.41
C LYS A 71 5.90 -3.23 3.92
N GLN A 72 5.70 -4.13 2.97
CA GLN A 72 6.77 -4.93 2.38
C GLN A 72 6.31 -5.52 1.04
N VAL A 73 7.28 -5.89 0.22
CA VAL A 73 7.06 -6.58 -1.04
C VAL A 73 7.78 -7.92 -0.99
N ILE A 74 7.04 -9.00 -1.22
CA ILE A 74 7.55 -10.37 -1.22
C ILE A 74 7.43 -10.89 -2.64
N VAL A 75 8.56 -11.27 -3.24
CA VAL A 75 8.59 -11.99 -4.51
C VAL A 75 8.65 -13.48 -4.23
N PHE A 76 7.89 -14.30 -4.94
CA PHE A 76 7.87 -15.73 -4.71
C PHE A 76 7.72 -16.53 -6.01
N GLY A 77 8.17 -17.77 -6.00
CA GLY A 77 8.01 -18.74 -7.09
C GLY A 77 8.23 -20.15 -6.57
N ASP A 78 8.44 -21.13 -7.44
CA ASP A 78 8.82 -22.50 -7.06
C ASP A 78 10.18 -22.58 -6.36
N LEU A 79 11.17 -21.81 -6.83
CA LEU A 79 12.53 -21.82 -6.32
C LEU A 79 12.71 -21.17 -4.94
N GLY A 80 11.72 -20.43 -4.45
CA GLY A 80 11.79 -19.80 -3.13
C GLY A 80 10.88 -18.58 -3.00
N GLN A 81 11.11 -17.82 -1.93
CA GLN A 81 10.54 -16.50 -1.70
C GLN A 81 11.63 -15.56 -1.20
N ASP A 82 11.60 -14.31 -1.65
CA ASP A 82 12.52 -13.28 -1.21
C ASP A 82 11.71 -12.06 -0.74
N VAL A 83 12.00 -11.58 0.48
CA VAL A 83 11.45 -10.31 0.96
C VAL A 83 12.36 -9.20 0.47
N LEU A 84 11.83 -8.30 -0.34
CA LEU A 84 12.60 -7.19 -0.87
C LEU A 84 12.87 -6.17 0.23
N SER A 85 14.06 -5.58 0.21
CA SER A 85 14.46 -4.56 1.19
C SER A 85 13.70 -3.26 0.92
N GLY A 86 12.79 -2.92 1.83
CA GLY A 86 11.93 -1.75 1.68
C GLY A 86 10.88 -1.90 0.57
N VAL A 87 10.30 -0.78 0.15
CA VAL A 87 9.34 -0.74 -0.96
C VAL A 87 10.13 -0.40 -2.24
N PRO A 88 10.38 -1.36 -3.14
CA PRO A 88 11.18 -1.13 -4.33
C PRO A 88 10.48 -0.15 -5.28
N ALA A 89 11.27 0.62 -6.03
CA ALA A 89 10.73 1.47 -7.09
C ALA A 89 10.08 0.62 -8.22
N PRO A 90 9.08 1.15 -8.94
CA PRO A 90 8.40 0.42 -10.02
C PRO A 90 9.33 -0.12 -11.11
N ASP A 91 10.40 0.60 -11.44
CA ASP A 91 11.38 0.17 -12.45
C ASP A 91 12.13 -1.10 -12.02
N VAL A 92 12.41 -1.25 -10.71
CA VAL A 92 13.03 -2.47 -10.17
C VAL A 92 12.11 -3.67 -10.40
N VAL A 93 10.82 -3.52 -10.07
CA VAL A 93 9.82 -4.58 -10.30
C VAL A 93 9.70 -4.91 -11.79
N ARG A 94 9.67 -3.90 -12.66
CA ARG A 94 9.61 -4.11 -14.12
C ARG A 94 10.81 -4.90 -14.65
N SER A 95 11.98 -4.69 -14.06
CA SER A 95 13.24 -5.38 -14.43
C SER A 95 13.44 -6.75 -13.80
N LEU A 96 12.54 -7.23 -12.93
CA LEU A 96 12.68 -8.54 -12.32
C LEU A 96 12.60 -9.65 -13.38
N ASN A 97 13.48 -10.63 -13.25
CA ASN A 97 13.44 -11.83 -14.08
C ASN A 97 12.29 -12.73 -13.64
N THR A 98 11.46 -13.15 -14.60
CA THR A 98 10.38 -14.11 -14.39
C THR A 98 10.82 -15.49 -14.87
N TYR A 99 10.88 -16.46 -13.97
CA TYR A 99 11.36 -17.81 -14.28
C TYR A 99 10.81 -18.84 -13.30
N GLY A 100 10.96 -20.10 -13.65
CA GLY A 100 10.43 -21.21 -12.85
C GLY A 100 8.94 -21.43 -13.07
N ARG A 101 8.34 -22.27 -12.22
CA ARG A 101 6.94 -22.68 -12.30
C ARG A 101 6.10 -22.02 -11.22
N PHE A 102 4.81 -21.90 -11.51
CA PHE A 102 3.83 -21.48 -10.52
C PHE A 102 3.79 -22.45 -9.34
N ASN A 103 3.65 -21.91 -8.12
CA ASN A 103 3.47 -22.70 -6.92
C ASN A 103 2.22 -22.25 -6.14
N LEU A 104 1.12 -22.96 -6.37
CA LEU A 104 -0.17 -22.68 -5.74
C LEU A 104 -0.15 -22.87 -4.22
N GLU A 105 0.58 -23.89 -3.72
CA GLU A 105 0.67 -24.15 -2.28
C GLU A 105 1.35 -22.99 -1.56
N ARG A 106 2.45 -22.49 -2.12
CA ARG A 106 3.18 -21.34 -1.59
C ARG A 106 2.35 -20.06 -1.66
N GLN A 107 1.62 -19.84 -2.76
CA GLN A 107 0.70 -18.70 -2.85
C GLN A 107 -0.34 -18.75 -1.72
N LYS A 108 -1.01 -19.90 -1.52
CA LYS A 108 -2.00 -20.06 -0.46
C LYS A 108 -1.39 -19.86 0.92
N GLN A 109 -0.19 -20.39 1.16
CA GLN A 109 0.53 -20.20 2.42
C GLN A 109 0.83 -18.72 2.67
N LEU A 110 1.31 -17.98 1.67
CA LEU A 110 1.61 -16.55 1.78
C LEU A 110 0.32 -15.72 1.98
N GLN A 111 -0.75 -16.03 1.27
CA GLN A 111 -2.04 -15.35 1.45
C GLN A 111 -2.64 -15.62 2.84
N SER A 112 -2.45 -16.82 3.39
CA SER A 112 -2.86 -17.13 4.76
C SER A 112 -1.97 -16.44 5.81
N THR A 113 -0.68 -16.28 5.52
CA THR A 113 0.27 -15.59 6.42
C THR A 113 0.03 -14.08 6.40
N TYR A 114 -0.35 -13.54 5.24
CA TYR A 114 -0.58 -12.13 5.00
C TYR A 114 -2.02 -11.89 4.49
N PRO A 115 -3.02 -11.90 5.38
CA PRO A 115 -4.44 -11.84 4.98
C PRO A 115 -4.83 -10.52 4.29
N GLN A 116 -4.09 -9.44 4.53
CA GLN A 116 -4.26 -8.14 3.87
C GLN A 116 -3.33 -7.96 2.66
N ALA A 117 -2.78 -9.06 2.14
CA ALA A 117 -1.87 -8.97 1.01
C ALA A 117 -2.60 -8.70 -0.32
N LYS A 118 -1.98 -7.86 -1.15
CA LYS A 118 -2.34 -7.74 -2.55
C LYS A 118 -1.49 -8.71 -3.36
N LEU A 119 -2.14 -9.69 -3.98
CA LEU A 119 -1.50 -10.65 -4.87
C LEU A 119 -1.42 -10.06 -6.29
N LEU A 120 -0.23 -10.08 -6.87
CA LEU A 120 0.04 -9.81 -8.27
C LEU A 120 0.60 -11.10 -8.89
N THR A 121 -0.16 -11.75 -9.77
CA THR A 121 0.22 -13.02 -10.41
C THR A 121 -0.09 -13.01 -11.90
N CYS A 122 0.73 -13.74 -12.66
CA CYS A 122 0.58 -13.90 -14.11
C CYS A 122 -0.35 -15.04 -14.51
N GLN A 123 -0.56 -16.02 -13.61
CA GLN A 123 -1.57 -17.03 -13.85
C GLN A 123 -2.93 -16.46 -13.50
N ALA A 124 -3.91 -16.75 -14.35
CA ALA A 124 -5.29 -16.55 -13.98
C ALA A 124 -5.62 -17.44 -12.77
N PRO A 125 -6.40 -16.94 -11.80
CA PRO A 125 -6.92 -17.77 -10.71
C PRO A 125 -7.83 -18.90 -11.23
#